data_AF-A0A370DFG4-F1
#
_entry.id   AF-A0A370DFG4-F1
#
_cell.length_a   1.000
_cell.length_b   1.000
_cell.length_c   1.000
_cell.angle_alpha   90.00
_cell.angle_beta   90.00
_cell.angle_gamma   90.00
#
_symmetry.space_group_name_H-M   'P 1'
#
loop_
_entity.id
_entity.type
_entity.pdbx_description
1 polymer ?
#
loop_
_entity_poly.entity_id
_entity_poly.type
_entity_poly.pdbx_seq_one_letter_code
_entity_poly.pdbx_strand_id
1 'polypeptide(L)'
;MRISKFTALATALLISGMANADLSGSLVADYPFNGNAIDETYHGYDGTIHGGVALTFDRFGNADSAYNFDGSSGYIEIGTSLNFPSWSSYSVSLWFLNDGGGDWSNSYGQKVIDKTVYYHDFYLSLGPINPTRQDGEIRFKTHEGYGPVGVDGTYLYDSTKDFRDSTWHHVVINKNGSDGELWVDGELSESADDVKTVYNNASLLFGYSLSSDGYQRRFWSGDIDDIRIYDQAISEADVKRLHMEGVPPTEMLTEVIDTIVALNIQEGLANSLDAKLDAAITALDDVNSDNDVSAVNRLYALISAIEAQRGKKITDTDADLLIAATNAVIEKLLSE
;
A
#
# COMPACT_ATOMS: atom_id res chain seq x y z
N MET A 1 -24.77 28.50 11.25
CA MET A 1 -24.52 27.32 10.40
C MET A 1 -23.05 27.38 10.00
N ARG A 2 -22.19 26.69 10.74
CA ARG A 2 -20.72 26.73 10.59
C ARG A 2 -20.32 25.63 9.62
N ILE A 3 -19.72 26.02 8.50
CA ILE A 3 -19.07 25.12 7.53
C ILE A 3 -17.70 24.76 8.13
N SER A 4 -17.49 23.47 8.41
CA SER A 4 -16.21 22.94 8.87
C SER A 4 -15.23 22.91 7.71
N LYS A 5 -14.11 23.61 7.86
CA LYS A 5 -12.94 23.53 6.99
C LYS A 5 -12.23 22.22 7.28
N PHE A 6 -12.22 21.29 6.32
CA PHE A 6 -11.22 20.22 6.27
C PHE A 6 -10.04 20.76 5.46
N THR A 7 -8.90 20.91 6.11
CA THR A 7 -7.60 21.11 5.48
C THR A 7 -7.13 19.75 4.99
N ALA A 8 -7.24 19.50 3.68
CA ALA A 8 -6.52 18.41 3.02
C ALA A 8 -5.11 18.91 2.72
N LEU A 9 -4.11 18.23 3.25
CA LEU A 9 -2.70 18.44 2.93
C LEU A 9 -2.43 17.59 1.68
N ALA A 10 -2.37 18.21 0.51
CA ALA A 10 -1.96 17.51 -0.72
C ALA A 10 -0.43 17.39 -0.71
N THR A 11 0.08 16.16 -0.56
CA THR A 11 1.51 15.85 -0.62
C THR A 11 1.96 15.82 -2.08
N ALA A 12 3.06 16.51 -2.39
CA ALA A 12 3.56 16.75 -3.73
C ALA A 12 4.18 15.49 -4.36
N LEU A 13 3.52 14.93 -5.37
CA LEU A 13 3.99 13.83 -6.21
C LEU A 13 5.05 14.35 -7.21
N LEU A 14 6.33 14.10 -6.94
CA LEU A 14 7.43 14.31 -7.91
C LEU A 14 7.88 12.96 -8.46
N ILE A 15 7.37 12.55 -9.62
CA ILE A 15 7.88 11.37 -10.34
C ILE A 15 8.77 11.87 -11.49
N SER A 16 10.08 11.81 -11.29
CA SER A 16 11.06 12.05 -12.37
C SER A 16 11.69 10.72 -12.80
N GLY A 17 11.39 10.28 -14.03
CA GLY A 17 12.19 9.32 -14.78
C GLY A 17 12.11 7.86 -14.31
N MET A 18 11.06 7.15 -14.70
CA MET A 18 10.97 5.70 -14.53
C MET A 18 11.70 4.97 -15.67
N ALA A 19 12.83 4.34 -15.35
CA ALA A 19 13.26 3.18 -16.10
C ALA A 19 12.38 2.00 -15.65
N ASN A 20 11.76 1.27 -16.59
CA ASN A 20 11.08 0.00 -16.31
C ASN A 20 12.09 -0.99 -15.68
N ALA A 21 12.14 -1.02 -14.35
CA ALA A 21 12.78 -2.10 -13.62
C ALA A 21 11.77 -3.26 -13.58
N ASP A 22 12.10 -4.33 -14.29
CA ASP A 22 11.33 -5.56 -14.25
C ASP A 22 11.45 -6.18 -12.84
N LEU A 23 10.43 -6.01 -12.01
CA LEU A 23 10.37 -6.60 -10.66
C LEU A 23 10.32 -8.13 -10.68
N SER A 24 10.00 -8.75 -11.83
CA SER A 24 9.80 -10.21 -11.92
C SER A 24 11.04 -11.01 -11.53
N GLY A 25 12.24 -10.47 -11.78
CA GLY A 25 13.50 -11.12 -11.42
C GLY A 25 13.76 -11.22 -9.91
N SER A 26 13.01 -10.47 -9.09
CA SER A 26 13.16 -10.41 -7.63
C SER A 26 11.94 -10.86 -6.85
N LEU A 27 10.85 -11.21 -7.54
CA LEU A 27 9.62 -11.64 -6.90
C LEU A 27 9.79 -13.05 -6.33
N VAL A 28 9.72 -13.17 -5.00
CA VAL A 28 9.94 -14.42 -4.26
C VAL A 28 8.63 -15.13 -3.94
N ALA A 29 7.58 -14.37 -3.59
CA ALA A 29 6.26 -14.92 -3.33
C ALA A 29 5.18 -13.90 -3.74
N ASP A 30 4.08 -14.41 -4.29
CA ASP A 30 2.95 -13.61 -4.78
C ASP A 30 1.63 -14.28 -4.39
N TYR A 31 0.83 -13.58 -3.58
CA TYR A 31 -0.48 -14.05 -3.12
C TYR A 31 -1.55 -13.02 -3.52
N PRO A 32 -2.10 -13.12 -4.73
CA PRO A 32 -3.18 -12.23 -5.20
C PRO A 32 -4.56 -12.66 -4.66
N PHE A 33 -4.63 -13.71 -3.85
CA PHE A 33 -5.84 -14.23 -3.20
C PHE A 33 -7.08 -14.42 -4.09
N ASN A 34 -6.85 -14.72 -5.37
CA ASN A 34 -7.87 -15.09 -6.36
C ASN A 34 -8.41 -16.52 -6.12
N GLY A 35 -9.19 -16.68 -5.07
CA GLY A 35 -9.93 -17.89 -4.71
C GLY A 35 -9.15 -18.91 -3.89
N ASN A 36 -7.86 -18.67 -3.62
CA ASN A 36 -6.98 -19.58 -2.87
C ASN A 36 -5.81 -18.81 -2.23
N ALA A 37 -5.04 -19.46 -1.36
CA ALA A 37 -3.85 -18.90 -0.71
C ALA A 37 -2.53 -19.47 -1.28
N ILE A 38 -2.52 -19.83 -2.57
CA ILE A 38 -1.36 -20.41 -3.26
C ILE A 38 -0.39 -19.29 -3.64
N ASP A 39 0.90 -19.58 -3.56
CA ASP A 39 1.95 -18.70 -4.10
C ASP A 39 1.99 -18.86 -5.62
N GLU A 40 1.73 -17.77 -6.37
CA GLU A 40 1.73 -17.80 -7.84
C GLU A 40 3.13 -17.82 -8.46
N THR A 41 4.18 -17.68 -7.64
CA THR A 41 5.55 -17.85 -8.12
C THR A 41 5.93 -19.32 -8.27
N TYR A 42 7.06 -19.58 -8.93
CA TYR A 42 7.58 -20.95 -9.06
C TYR A 42 8.20 -21.49 -7.75
N HIS A 43 8.25 -20.69 -6.67
CA HIS A 43 8.90 -21.10 -5.41
C HIS A 43 7.99 -21.94 -4.50
N GLY A 44 6.67 -21.82 -4.62
CA GLY A 44 5.70 -22.70 -3.97
C GLY A 44 5.61 -22.50 -2.45
N TYR A 45 5.67 -21.24 -2.00
CA TYR A 45 5.42 -20.88 -0.60
C TYR A 45 3.92 -20.87 -0.29
N ASP A 46 3.19 -21.94 -0.56
CA ASP A 46 1.73 -21.97 -0.44
C ASP A 46 1.25 -21.75 1.01
N GLY A 47 0.20 -20.95 1.16
CA GLY A 47 -0.46 -20.69 2.42
C GLY A 47 -1.48 -21.75 2.82
N THR A 48 -1.49 -22.08 4.11
CA THR A 48 -2.52 -22.92 4.73
C THR A 48 -3.48 -22.05 5.54
N ILE A 49 -4.78 -22.17 5.27
CA ILE A 49 -5.83 -21.37 5.91
C ILE A 49 -6.27 -22.03 7.22
N HIS A 50 -6.40 -21.22 8.29
CA HIS A 50 -6.85 -21.64 9.61
C HIS A 50 -7.97 -20.74 10.15
N GLY A 51 -8.93 -21.33 10.87
CA GLY A 51 -9.96 -20.58 11.61
C GLY A 51 -10.90 -19.78 10.72
N GLY A 52 -11.37 -18.63 11.23
CA GLY A 52 -12.30 -17.72 10.56
C GLY A 52 -11.63 -16.84 9.50
N VAL A 53 -11.16 -17.47 8.43
CA VAL A 53 -10.73 -16.80 7.20
C VAL A 53 -11.69 -17.17 6.08
N ALA A 54 -12.18 -16.18 5.34
CA ALA A 54 -13.15 -16.39 4.27
C ALA A 54 -12.83 -15.50 3.06
N LEU A 55 -13.08 -16.02 1.86
CA LEU A 55 -13.01 -15.22 0.64
C LEU A 55 -14.00 -14.06 0.69
N THR A 56 -13.60 -12.90 0.17
CA THR A 56 -14.38 -11.67 0.12
C THR A 56 -14.13 -10.92 -1.19
N PHE A 57 -14.67 -9.71 -1.29
CA PHE A 57 -14.42 -8.81 -2.43
C PHE A 57 -13.06 -8.11 -2.30
N ASP A 58 -12.35 -7.95 -3.41
CA ASP A 58 -11.16 -7.10 -3.47
C ASP A 58 -11.52 -5.59 -3.46
N ARG A 59 -10.50 -4.74 -3.59
CA ARG A 59 -10.64 -3.28 -3.66
C ARG A 59 -11.40 -2.77 -4.89
N PHE A 60 -11.62 -3.62 -5.89
CA PHE A 60 -12.35 -3.31 -7.13
C PHE A 60 -13.74 -3.95 -7.17
N GLY A 61 -14.15 -4.63 -6.10
CA GLY A 61 -15.44 -5.31 -6.01
C GLY A 61 -15.49 -6.65 -6.77
N ASN A 62 -14.35 -7.24 -7.12
CA ASN A 62 -14.29 -8.60 -7.65
C ASN A 62 -14.49 -9.60 -6.51
N ALA A 63 -15.44 -10.53 -6.68
CA ALA A 63 -15.72 -11.55 -5.69
C ALA A 63 -14.61 -12.60 -5.64
N ASP A 64 -14.37 -13.13 -4.44
CA ASP A 64 -13.37 -14.19 -4.19
C ASP A 64 -11.94 -13.80 -4.59
N SER A 65 -11.61 -12.51 -4.47
CA SER A 65 -10.31 -11.92 -4.84
C SER A 65 -9.58 -11.26 -3.66
N ALA A 66 -10.02 -11.53 -2.43
CA ALA A 66 -9.32 -11.15 -1.20
C ALA A 66 -9.74 -12.10 -0.06
N TYR A 67 -9.04 -12.04 1.08
CA TYR A 67 -9.45 -12.75 2.30
C TYR A 67 -9.86 -11.80 3.42
N ASN A 68 -11.04 -12.05 3.99
CA ASN A 68 -11.49 -11.49 5.26
C ASN A 68 -11.01 -12.34 6.44
N PHE A 69 -10.55 -11.69 7.49
CA PHE A 69 -10.13 -12.27 8.76
C PHE A 69 -11.09 -11.81 9.88
N ASP A 70 -11.58 -12.76 10.68
CA ASP A 70 -12.66 -12.55 11.66
C ASP A 70 -12.27 -11.81 12.96
N GLY A 71 -11.00 -11.45 13.14
CA GLY A 71 -10.51 -10.81 14.37
C GLY A 71 -10.43 -11.72 15.59
N SER A 72 -10.67 -13.03 15.47
CA SER A 72 -10.81 -13.92 16.63
C SER A 72 -10.17 -15.31 16.51
N SER A 73 -10.05 -15.83 15.29
CA SER A 73 -9.56 -17.18 15.03
C SER A 73 -8.85 -17.36 13.69
N GLY A 74 -9.11 -16.48 12.73
CA GLY A 74 -8.63 -16.59 11.35
C GLY A 74 -7.17 -16.21 11.17
N TYR A 75 -6.40 -17.03 10.45
CA TYR A 75 -5.06 -16.69 9.94
C TYR A 75 -4.63 -17.59 8.77
N ILE A 76 -3.61 -17.15 8.03
CA ILE A 76 -2.97 -17.95 6.98
C ILE A 76 -1.52 -18.21 7.38
N GLU A 77 -1.09 -19.48 7.37
CA GLU A 77 0.28 -19.90 7.67
C GLU A 77 1.02 -20.29 6.40
N ILE A 78 2.14 -19.60 6.13
CA ILE A 78 3.02 -19.87 4.98
C ILE A 78 4.14 -20.86 5.34
N GLY A 79 4.47 -20.94 6.63
CA GLY A 79 5.54 -21.80 7.14
C GLY A 79 6.89 -21.10 7.25
N THR A 80 7.95 -21.88 7.46
CA THR A 80 9.26 -21.37 7.88
C THR A 80 10.24 -21.08 6.74
N SER A 81 9.99 -21.62 5.55
CA SER A 81 10.96 -21.65 4.45
C SER A 81 11.36 -20.27 3.90
N LEU A 82 10.48 -19.27 3.97
CA LEU A 82 10.79 -17.90 3.57
C LEU A 82 11.83 -17.29 4.52
N ASN A 83 13.07 -17.16 4.03
CA ASN A 83 14.24 -16.82 4.82
C ASN A 83 14.73 -15.38 4.55
N PHE A 84 13.98 -14.38 5.03
CA PHE A 84 14.39 -12.97 5.00
C PHE A 84 15.86 -12.70 5.42
N PRO A 85 16.44 -13.34 6.45
CA PRO A 85 17.84 -13.17 6.83
C PRO A 85 18.85 -13.53 5.73
N SER A 86 18.47 -14.35 4.75
CA SER A 86 19.34 -14.68 3.63
C SER A 86 19.53 -13.51 2.66
N TRP A 87 18.71 -12.46 2.78
CA TRP A 87 18.77 -11.27 1.96
C TRP A 87 19.26 -10.07 2.78
N SER A 88 20.22 -9.32 2.23
CA SER A 88 20.65 -8.05 2.84
C SER A 88 19.59 -6.96 2.71
N SER A 89 18.72 -7.09 1.72
CA SER A 89 17.67 -6.15 1.34
C SER A 89 16.43 -6.94 0.93
N TYR A 90 15.24 -6.44 1.19
CA TYR A 90 13.98 -7.07 0.82
C TYR A 90 12.83 -6.05 0.85
N SER A 91 11.74 -6.37 0.18
CA SER A 91 10.51 -5.59 0.26
C SER A 91 9.30 -6.50 0.49
N VAL A 92 8.31 -5.99 1.21
CA VAL A 92 7.00 -6.61 1.38
C VAL A 92 5.95 -5.58 1.00
N SER A 93 5.13 -5.89 0.01
CA SER A 93 3.97 -5.10 -0.42
C SER A 93 2.70 -5.87 -0.10
N LEU A 94 1.66 -5.19 0.37
CA LEU A 94 0.33 -5.77 0.50
C LEU A 94 -0.75 -4.69 0.53
N TRP A 95 -1.99 -5.11 0.29
CA TRP A 95 -3.18 -4.33 0.57
C TRP A 95 -3.86 -4.84 1.84
N PHE A 96 -4.39 -3.91 2.63
CA PHE A 96 -5.18 -4.25 3.81
C PHE A 96 -6.37 -3.31 3.96
N LEU A 97 -7.41 -3.78 4.64
CA LEU A 97 -8.52 -3.01 5.14
C LEU A 97 -8.77 -3.44 6.58
N ASN A 98 -8.93 -2.49 7.50
CA ASN A 98 -9.35 -2.80 8.86
C ASN A 98 -10.76 -2.26 9.12
N ASP A 99 -11.66 -3.14 9.57
CA ASP A 99 -13.08 -2.84 9.79
C ASP A 99 -13.38 -2.23 11.17
N GLY A 100 -12.33 -1.91 11.93
CA GLY A 100 -12.42 -1.44 13.33
C GLY A 100 -12.73 -2.54 14.34
N GLY A 101 -12.97 -3.77 13.89
CA GLY A 101 -13.16 -4.95 14.73
C GLY A 101 -11.85 -5.45 15.37
N GLY A 102 -11.92 -6.61 16.03
CA GLY A 102 -10.79 -7.26 16.69
C GLY A 102 -10.39 -6.68 18.07
N ASP A 103 -9.25 -7.13 18.60
CA ASP A 103 -8.78 -6.79 19.95
C ASP A 103 -7.79 -5.62 19.95
N TRP A 104 -8.23 -4.49 20.53
CA TRP A 104 -7.46 -3.25 20.70
C TRP A 104 -6.96 -3.01 22.14
N SER A 105 -7.01 -4.04 23.01
CA SER A 105 -6.82 -3.85 24.45
C SER A 105 -5.40 -3.49 24.90
N ASN A 106 -4.40 -3.53 24.00
CA ASN A 106 -3.02 -3.26 24.34
C ASN A 106 -2.23 -2.65 23.15
N SER A 107 -1.01 -2.18 23.44
CA SER A 107 -0.17 -1.49 22.46
C SER A 107 0.54 -2.40 21.44
N TYR A 108 0.45 -3.73 21.52
CA TYR A 108 1.07 -4.62 20.53
C TYR A 108 0.29 -4.66 19.21
N GLY A 109 -1.01 -4.35 19.23
CA GLY A 109 -1.85 -4.23 18.03
C GLY A 109 -2.10 -5.53 17.28
N GLN A 110 -3.09 -5.50 16.39
CA GLN A 110 -3.46 -6.57 15.48
C GLN A 110 -2.38 -6.80 14.43
N LYS A 111 -2.22 -8.03 13.95
CA LYS A 111 -1.08 -8.44 13.11
C LYS A 111 -1.51 -8.65 11.67
N VAL A 112 -0.97 -7.87 10.74
CA VAL A 112 -1.21 -8.05 9.30
C VAL A 112 -0.28 -9.15 8.78
N ILE A 113 1.02 -9.00 9.04
CA ILE A 113 2.06 -9.98 8.75
C ILE A 113 2.96 -10.12 9.98
N ASP A 114 3.27 -11.35 10.38
CA ASP A 114 4.09 -11.65 11.56
C ASP A 114 5.04 -12.79 11.26
N LYS A 115 6.29 -12.64 11.69
CA LYS A 115 7.25 -13.74 11.74
C LYS A 115 7.99 -13.73 13.08
N THR A 116 7.28 -13.38 14.15
CA THR A 116 7.86 -13.09 15.45
C THR A 116 8.06 -14.38 16.26
N VAL A 117 9.25 -14.55 16.85
CA VAL A 117 9.45 -15.49 17.97
C VAL A 117 9.61 -14.68 19.26
N TYR A 118 8.63 -14.74 20.14
CA TYR A 118 8.62 -14.02 21.43
C TYR A 118 8.75 -12.50 21.25
N TYR A 119 9.88 -11.86 21.57
CA TYR A 119 10.10 -10.41 21.35
C TYR A 119 10.99 -10.10 20.14
N HIS A 120 11.20 -11.06 19.25
CA HIS A 120 12.24 -11.00 18.21
C HIS A 120 11.67 -11.17 16.81
N ASP A 121 12.45 -10.75 15.80
CA ASP A 121 12.13 -10.76 14.37
C ASP A 121 11.32 -9.54 13.92
N PHE A 122 10.26 -9.72 13.13
CA PHE A 122 9.50 -8.60 12.59
C PHE A 122 8.01 -8.87 12.53
N TYR A 123 7.26 -7.77 12.57
CA TYR A 123 5.84 -7.76 12.26
C TYR A 123 5.38 -6.41 11.74
N LEU A 124 4.34 -6.45 10.91
CA LEU A 124 3.50 -5.33 10.58
C LEU A 124 2.23 -5.43 11.42
N SER A 125 1.85 -4.34 12.07
CA SER A 125 0.67 -4.31 12.93
C SER A 125 -0.10 -3.02 12.82
N LEU A 126 -1.39 -3.10 13.15
CA LEU A 126 -2.23 -1.94 13.40
C LEU A 126 -2.55 -1.85 14.89
N GLY A 127 -2.28 -0.72 15.52
CA GLY A 127 -2.67 -0.50 16.92
C GLY A 127 -1.94 0.63 17.63
N PRO A 128 -2.39 0.96 18.84
CA PRO A 128 -2.01 2.21 19.48
C PRO A 128 -0.55 2.18 19.95
N ILE A 129 0.21 3.23 19.64
CA ILE A 129 1.56 3.47 20.19
C ILE A 129 1.50 3.76 21.69
N ASN A 130 0.38 4.29 22.18
CA ASN A 130 0.17 4.59 23.60
C ASN A 130 -1.10 3.88 24.11
N PRO A 131 -1.05 3.11 25.22
CA PRO A 131 -2.21 2.40 25.77
C PRO A 131 -3.37 3.31 26.22
N THR A 132 -3.17 4.63 26.27
CA THR A 132 -4.22 5.62 26.53
C THR A 132 -4.98 6.07 25.29
N ARG A 133 -4.49 5.73 24.09
CA ARG A 133 -5.16 5.90 22.82
C ARG A 133 -5.59 4.54 22.28
N GLN A 134 -6.67 4.51 21.53
CA GLN A 134 -7.09 3.35 20.76
C GLN A 134 -7.05 3.80 19.32
N ASP A 135 -5.89 4.14 18.79
CA ASP A 135 -5.75 4.61 17.41
C ASP A 135 -5.22 3.44 16.56
N GLY A 136 -5.73 3.29 15.34
CA GLY A 136 -5.26 2.31 14.39
C GLY A 136 -4.06 2.82 13.62
N GLU A 137 -2.93 2.99 14.28
CA GLU A 137 -1.67 3.42 13.66
C GLU A 137 -0.98 2.20 13.03
N ILE A 138 -0.48 2.32 11.80
CA ILE A 138 0.26 1.23 11.13
C ILE A 138 1.73 1.28 11.53
N ARG A 139 2.29 0.11 11.85
CA ARG A 139 3.63 -0.01 12.43
C ARG A 139 4.34 -1.22 11.90
N PHE A 140 5.51 -0.96 11.32
CA PHE A 140 6.50 -1.99 11.05
C PHE A 140 7.56 -1.97 12.15
N LYS A 141 7.88 -3.14 12.68
CA LYS A 141 8.80 -3.30 13.78
C LYS A 141 9.80 -4.40 13.48
N THR A 142 11.07 -4.13 13.76
CA THR A 142 12.14 -5.14 13.78
C THR A 142 12.80 -5.17 15.15
N HIS A 143 13.16 -6.35 15.66
CA HIS A 143 13.83 -6.53 16.96
C HIS A 143 15.02 -7.49 16.82
N GLU A 144 16.13 -7.16 17.48
CA GLU A 144 17.33 -8.02 17.47
C GLU A 144 17.20 -9.22 18.44
N GLY A 145 17.86 -10.33 18.06
CA GLY A 145 18.45 -11.31 19.00
C GLY A 145 17.55 -12.46 19.48
N TYR A 146 18.11 -13.31 20.33
CA TYR A 146 17.41 -14.38 21.07
C TYR A 146 17.70 -14.16 22.56
N GLY A 147 16.73 -13.75 23.37
CA GLY A 147 16.95 -13.52 24.80
C GLY A 147 15.76 -12.97 25.59
N PRO A 148 15.70 -13.19 26.92
CA PRO A 148 14.50 -12.94 27.73
C PRO A 148 14.29 -11.49 28.20
N VAL A 149 15.10 -10.51 27.78
CA VAL A 149 15.04 -9.13 28.32
C VAL A 149 15.30 -8.10 27.24
N GLY A 150 14.56 -6.98 27.31
CA GLY A 150 14.40 -5.95 26.28
C GLY A 150 15.69 -5.55 25.56
N VAL A 151 15.64 -5.59 24.24
CA VAL A 151 16.73 -5.21 23.36
C VAL A 151 16.21 -4.41 22.19
N ASP A 152 17.08 -3.52 21.70
CA ASP A 152 16.84 -2.52 20.68
C ASP A 152 16.02 -3.05 19.50
N GLY A 153 15.00 -2.27 19.15
CA GLY A 153 14.20 -2.51 17.97
C GLY A 153 13.85 -1.21 17.31
N THR A 154 13.77 -1.24 16.00
CA THR A 154 13.40 -0.08 15.19
C THR A 154 11.90 -0.12 14.96
N TYR A 155 11.27 1.04 15.08
CA TYR A 155 9.85 1.24 14.83
C TYR A 155 9.72 2.25 13.70
N LEU A 156 9.05 1.84 12.64
CA LEU A 156 8.60 2.71 11.57
C LEU A 156 7.07 2.75 11.70
N TYR A 157 6.47 3.93 11.78
CA TYR A 157 5.04 4.04 12.01
C TYR A 157 4.41 5.22 11.31
N ASP A 158 3.17 5.03 10.88
CA ASP A 158 2.28 6.11 10.46
C ASP A 158 1.24 6.35 11.55
N SER A 159 1.24 7.57 12.10
CA SER A 159 0.26 8.03 13.10
C SER A 159 -0.54 9.24 12.62
N THR A 160 -0.48 9.55 11.32
CA THR A 160 -1.16 10.70 10.73
C THR A 160 -2.66 10.48 10.61
N LYS A 161 -3.10 9.22 10.53
CA LYS A 161 -4.49 8.80 10.46
C LYS A 161 -4.76 7.52 11.26
N ASP A 162 -6.05 7.28 11.48
CA ASP A 162 -6.56 6.05 12.06
C ASP A 162 -7.02 5.13 10.94
N PHE A 163 -6.26 4.07 10.66
CA PHE A 163 -6.47 3.14 9.54
C PHE A 163 -7.57 2.10 9.79
N ARG A 164 -8.40 2.30 10.83
CA ARG A 164 -9.60 1.51 11.12
C ARG A 164 -10.83 2.17 10.51
N ASP A 165 -10.69 2.58 9.28
CA ASP A 165 -11.66 3.43 8.58
C ASP A 165 -12.50 2.64 7.57
N SER A 166 -12.34 1.31 7.52
CA SER A 166 -13.00 0.43 6.55
C SER A 166 -12.69 0.79 5.10
N THR A 167 -11.48 1.31 4.83
CA THR A 167 -10.98 1.55 3.48
C THR A 167 -9.73 0.73 3.19
N TRP A 168 -9.49 0.47 1.89
CA TRP A 168 -8.29 -0.23 1.44
C TRP A 168 -7.10 0.69 1.48
N HIS A 169 -5.99 0.19 2.03
CA HIS A 169 -4.70 0.85 2.07
C HIS A 169 -3.61 -0.03 1.52
N HIS A 170 -2.68 0.59 0.81
CA HIS A 170 -1.48 -0.08 0.33
C HIS A 170 -0.33 0.20 1.29
N VAL A 171 0.47 -0.81 1.60
CA VAL A 171 1.65 -0.65 2.43
C VAL A 171 2.83 -1.37 1.81
N VAL A 172 3.98 -0.69 1.81
CA VAL A 172 5.27 -1.30 1.47
C VAL A 172 6.25 -1.12 2.62
N ILE A 173 6.80 -2.24 3.07
CA ILE A 173 8.01 -2.27 3.87
C ILE A 173 9.18 -2.43 2.90
N ASN A 174 10.09 -1.48 2.87
CA ASN A 174 11.27 -1.53 2.01
C ASN A 174 12.52 -1.51 2.89
N LYS A 175 13.37 -2.54 2.83
CA LYS A 175 14.59 -2.61 3.62
C LYS A 175 15.80 -2.78 2.71
N ASN A 176 16.81 -1.95 2.88
CA ASN A 176 18.07 -1.99 2.17
C ASN A 176 19.26 -1.93 3.14
N GLY A 177 19.83 -3.08 3.53
CA GLY A 177 20.82 -3.09 4.59
C GLY A 177 20.19 -2.69 5.94
N SER A 178 20.71 -1.65 6.59
CA SER A 178 20.10 -1.09 7.82
C SER A 178 19.09 0.02 7.53
N ASP A 179 19.03 0.51 6.30
CA ASP A 179 18.03 1.49 5.89
C ASP A 179 16.69 0.77 5.74
N GLY A 180 15.62 1.35 6.26
CA GLY A 180 14.29 0.88 5.98
C GLY A 180 13.26 1.99 5.97
N GLU A 181 12.24 1.75 5.17
CA GLU A 181 11.20 2.70 4.83
C GLU A 181 9.85 2.01 5.00
N LEU A 182 8.89 2.76 5.55
CA LEU A 182 7.48 2.43 5.55
C LEU A 182 6.79 3.36 4.57
N TRP A 183 6.22 2.78 3.53
CA TRP A 183 5.40 3.49 2.56
C TRP A 183 3.94 3.12 2.78
N VAL A 184 3.06 4.11 2.68
CA VAL A 184 1.61 3.96 2.84
C VAL A 184 0.93 4.71 1.71
N ASP A 185 0.02 4.06 1.00
CA ASP A 185 -0.76 4.63 -0.10
C ASP A 185 0.16 5.34 -1.13
N GLY A 186 1.27 4.68 -1.49
CA GLY A 186 2.25 5.17 -2.46
C GLY A 186 3.22 6.26 -1.97
N GLU A 187 3.05 6.76 -0.74
CA GLU A 187 3.84 7.86 -0.17
C GLU A 187 4.75 7.37 0.97
N LEU A 188 5.95 7.97 1.09
CA LEU A 188 6.88 7.65 2.17
C LEU A 188 6.32 8.17 3.49
N SER A 189 5.99 7.27 4.41
CA SER A 189 5.45 7.63 5.73
C SER A 189 6.56 7.83 6.77
N GLU A 190 7.52 6.91 6.83
CA GLU A 190 8.62 6.98 7.81
C GLU A 190 9.87 6.26 7.29
N SER A 191 11.05 6.67 7.76
CA SER A 191 12.32 6.01 7.45
C SER A 191 13.26 5.92 8.66
N ALA A 192 14.15 4.93 8.65
CA ALA A 192 15.17 4.74 9.67
C ALA A 192 16.42 4.13 9.05
N ASP A 193 17.59 4.48 9.59
CA ASP A 193 18.91 3.97 9.14
C ASP A 193 19.47 2.86 10.05
N ASP A 194 18.69 2.43 11.04
CA ASP A 194 19.09 1.49 12.09
C ASP A 194 18.22 0.23 12.16
N VAL A 195 17.44 -0.07 11.11
CA VAL A 195 16.53 -1.23 11.05
C VAL A 195 17.27 -2.52 11.34
N LYS A 196 16.76 -3.29 12.31
CA LYS A 196 17.43 -4.49 12.80
C LYS A 196 17.36 -5.63 11.79
N THR A 197 18.38 -6.47 11.84
CA THR A 197 18.40 -7.73 11.07
C THR A 197 17.42 -8.72 11.69
N VAL A 198 16.66 -9.41 10.84
CA VAL A 198 15.73 -10.47 11.22
C VAL A 198 16.49 -11.81 11.28
N TYR A 199 16.11 -12.73 12.17
CA TYR A 199 16.75 -14.05 12.35
C TYR A 199 15.85 -15.24 11.98
N ASN A 200 14.52 -15.07 12.05
CA ASN A 200 13.51 -15.71 11.21
C ASN A 200 13.32 -17.22 11.36
N ASN A 201 13.23 -17.71 12.59
CA ASN A 201 12.97 -19.14 12.87
C ASN A 201 11.46 -19.48 13.00
N ALA A 202 10.57 -18.48 13.02
CA ALA A 202 9.12 -18.67 13.08
C ALA A 202 8.51 -18.97 11.70
N SER A 203 7.29 -19.53 11.68
CA SER A 203 6.43 -19.49 10.50
C SER A 203 6.09 -18.05 10.14
N LEU A 204 6.06 -17.73 8.84
CA LEU A 204 5.43 -16.51 8.36
C LEU A 204 3.90 -16.67 8.45
N LEU A 205 3.23 -15.68 9.01
CA LEU A 205 1.79 -15.67 9.21
C LEU A 205 1.18 -14.41 8.63
N PHE A 206 0.01 -14.55 8.01
CA PHE A 206 -0.87 -13.44 7.70
C PHE A 206 -2.07 -13.46 8.65
N GLY A 207 -2.40 -12.29 9.20
CA GLY A 207 -3.57 -12.10 10.06
C GLY A 207 -3.41 -12.52 11.53
N TYR A 208 -2.22 -12.95 11.97
CA TYR A 208 -2.00 -13.44 13.34
C TYR A 208 -0.52 -13.45 13.75
N SER A 209 -0.25 -13.61 15.05
CA SER A 209 1.09 -13.93 15.59
C SER A 209 1.02 -15.21 16.43
N LEU A 210 1.97 -16.12 16.22
CA LEU A 210 2.17 -17.34 17.04
C LEU A 210 2.96 -17.08 18.33
N SER A 211 3.19 -15.81 18.71
CA SER A 211 3.95 -15.47 19.92
C SER A 211 3.45 -16.26 21.14
N SER A 212 4.37 -16.79 21.94
CA SER A 212 4.01 -17.58 23.13
C SER A 212 3.36 -16.72 24.23
N ASP A 213 3.53 -15.40 24.15
CA ASP A 213 2.91 -14.42 25.03
C ASP A 213 1.50 -14.05 24.56
N GLY A 214 0.55 -13.97 25.50
CA GLY A 214 -0.82 -13.55 25.24
C GLY A 214 -0.97 -12.06 24.87
N TYR A 215 0.03 -11.21 25.15
CA TYR A 215 -0.05 -9.79 24.77
C TYR A 215 0.12 -9.56 23.26
N GLN A 216 1.01 -10.31 22.61
CA GLN A 216 1.29 -10.15 21.18
C GLN A 216 0.38 -10.96 20.26
N ARG A 217 -0.21 -12.04 20.77
CA ARG A 217 -1.19 -12.86 20.03
C ARG A 217 -2.44 -12.04 19.76
N ARG A 218 -2.49 -11.44 18.58
CA ARG A 218 -3.59 -10.59 18.14
C ARG A 218 -3.95 -10.97 16.72
N PHE A 219 -5.22 -11.30 16.53
CA PHE A 219 -5.81 -11.57 15.23
C PHE A 219 -6.08 -10.26 14.50
N TRP A 220 -5.98 -10.32 13.18
CA TRP A 220 -6.45 -9.27 12.28
C TRP A 220 -7.96 -9.34 12.11
N SER A 221 -8.60 -8.18 12.11
CA SER A 221 -10.00 -7.98 11.76
C SER A 221 -10.10 -7.11 10.51
N GLY A 222 -10.62 -7.67 9.43
CA GLY A 222 -10.72 -7.01 8.14
C GLY A 222 -10.05 -7.80 7.02
N ASP A 223 -9.79 -7.14 5.90
CA ASP A 223 -9.41 -7.79 4.65
C ASP A 223 -7.91 -7.62 4.37
N ILE A 224 -7.30 -8.60 3.70
CA ILE A 224 -5.92 -8.55 3.20
C ILE A 224 -5.93 -9.08 1.77
N ASP A 225 -5.13 -8.45 0.90
CA ASP A 225 -5.01 -8.79 -0.51
C ASP A 225 -3.62 -8.47 -1.09
N ASP A 226 -3.29 -9.03 -2.26
CA ASP A 226 -2.15 -8.68 -3.11
C ASP A 226 -0.80 -8.64 -2.38
N ILE A 227 -0.49 -9.70 -1.63
CA ILE A 227 0.77 -9.78 -0.88
C ILE A 227 1.91 -10.17 -1.82
N ARG A 228 2.95 -9.34 -1.90
CA ARG A 228 4.17 -9.61 -2.66
C ARG A 228 5.42 -9.47 -1.81
N ILE A 229 6.33 -10.41 -1.95
CA ILE A 229 7.62 -10.42 -1.24
C ILE A 229 8.75 -10.43 -2.28
N TYR A 230 9.68 -9.51 -2.12
CA TYR A 230 10.85 -9.34 -2.99
C TYR A 230 12.15 -9.57 -2.22
N ASP A 231 13.15 -10.20 -2.83
CA ASP A 231 14.50 -10.41 -2.24
C ASP A 231 15.46 -9.23 -2.45
N GLN A 232 14.93 -8.07 -2.82
CA GLN A 232 15.65 -6.82 -2.94
C GLN A 232 14.80 -5.66 -2.44
N ALA A 233 15.45 -4.52 -2.20
CA ALA A 233 14.73 -3.27 -2.04
C ALA A 233 14.19 -2.79 -3.39
N ILE A 234 12.95 -2.30 -3.41
CA ILE A 234 12.33 -1.74 -4.61
C ILE A 234 12.45 -0.22 -4.64
N SER A 235 12.31 0.38 -5.81
CA SER A 235 12.39 1.84 -5.98
C SER A 235 11.09 2.54 -5.55
N GLU A 236 11.14 3.84 -5.23
CA GLU A 236 9.94 4.66 -5.03
C GLU A 236 8.96 4.56 -6.22
N ALA A 237 9.51 4.50 -7.43
CA ALA A 237 8.75 4.30 -8.65
C ALA A 237 7.96 2.98 -8.62
N ASP A 238 8.59 1.89 -8.21
CA ASP A 238 7.94 0.59 -8.08
C ASP A 238 6.90 0.56 -6.96
N VAL A 239 7.15 1.22 -5.83
CA VAL A 239 6.16 1.38 -4.75
C VAL A 239 4.89 2.04 -5.30
N LYS A 240 5.05 3.16 -6.00
CA LYS A 240 3.93 3.90 -6.61
C LYS A 240 3.20 3.06 -7.65
N ARG A 241 3.92 2.30 -8.47
CA ARG A 241 3.32 1.40 -9.45
C ARG A 241 2.49 0.29 -8.79
N LEU A 242 2.98 -0.32 -7.72
CA LEU A 242 2.23 -1.34 -6.95
C LEU A 242 0.98 -0.75 -6.29
N HIS A 243 1.05 0.49 -5.80
CA HIS A 243 -0.12 1.19 -5.25
C HIS A 243 -1.20 1.46 -6.32
N MET A 244 -0.80 1.70 -7.57
CA MET A 244 -1.74 1.94 -8.67
C MET A 244 -2.13 0.67 -9.42
N GLU A 245 -1.63 -0.49 -9.00
CA GLU A 245 -1.86 -1.75 -9.69
C GLU A 245 -3.32 -2.20 -9.56
N GLY A 246 -3.91 -2.60 -10.70
CA GLY A 246 -5.32 -2.99 -10.79
C GLY A 246 -6.32 -1.82 -10.80
N VAL A 247 -5.89 -0.59 -10.46
CA VAL A 247 -6.77 0.59 -10.51
C VAL A 247 -7.18 0.84 -11.96
N PRO A 248 -8.49 0.85 -12.28
CA PRO A 248 -8.95 1.14 -13.63
C PRO A 248 -8.51 2.56 -14.05
N PRO A 249 -8.08 2.78 -15.30
CA PRO A 249 -7.71 4.11 -15.78
C PRO A 249 -8.79 5.18 -15.54
N THR A 250 -10.06 4.79 -15.55
CA THR A 250 -11.20 5.66 -15.24
C THR A 250 -11.22 6.16 -13.79
N GLU A 251 -10.79 5.32 -12.84
CA GLU A 251 -10.70 5.68 -11.42
C GLU A 251 -9.50 6.60 -11.17
N MET A 252 -8.36 6.31 -11.80
CA MET A 252 -7.19 7.21 -11.76
C MET A 252 -7.51 8.60 -12.34
N LEU A 253 -8.32 8.68 -13.41
CA LEU A 253 -8.80 9.96 -13.93
C LEU A 253 -9.69 10.71 -12.95
N THR A 254 -10.47 10.00 -12.14
CA THR A 254 -11.32 10.62 -11.12
C THR A 254 -10.47 11.28 -10.04
N GLU A 255 -9.34 10.68 -9.64
CA GLU A 255 -8.39 11.31 -8.71
C GLU A 255 -7.75 12.59 -9.27
N VAL A 256 -7.46 12.62 -10.59
CA VAL A 256 -6.99 13.85 -11.25
C VAL A 256 -8.06 14.94 -11.19
N ILE A 257 -9.34 14.59 -11.38
CA ILE A 257 -10.46 15.54 -11.24
C ILE A 257 -10.54 16.08 -9.82
N ASP A 258 -10.53 15.20 -8.82
CA ASP A 258 -10.63 15.58 -7.41
C ASP A 258 -9.46 16.47 -6.98
N THR A 259 -8.26 16.21 -7.50
CA THR A 259 -7.09 17.07 -7.27
C THR A 259 -7.31 18.48 -7.85
N ILE A 260 -7.82 18.59 -9.08
CA ILE A 260 -8.13 19.89 -9.71
C ILE A 260 -9.17 20.67 -8.90
N VAL A 261 -10.20 19.98 -8.40
CA VAL A 261 -11.26 20.54 -7.54
C VAL A 261 -10.65 21.04 -6.22
N ALA A 262 -9.84 20.21 -5.56
CA ALA A 262 -9.24 20.50 -4.26
C ALA A 262 -8.28 21.71 -4.32
N LEU A 263 -7.55 21.85 -5.42
CA LEU A 263 -6.64 22.97 -5.67
C LEU A 263 -7.36 24.27 -6.07
N ASN A 264 -8.70 24.25 -6.18
CA ASN A 264 -9.54 25.38 -6.56
C ASN A 264 -9.09 26.03 -7.89
N ILE A 265 -8.57 25.22 -8.83
CA ILE A 265 -8.13 25.66 -10.17
C ILE A 265 -9.34 25.98 -11.08
N GLN A 266 -10.56 25.80 -10.57
CA GLN A 266 -11.82 25.89 -11.30
C GLN A 266 -12.26 27.32 -11.67
N GLU A 267 -11.70 28.39 -11.11
CA GLU A 267 -12.08 29.76 -11.52
C GLU A 267 -11.44 30.16 -12.86
N GLY A 268 -12.15 29.86 -13.96
CA GLY A 268 -11.87 30.37 -15.31
C GLY A 268 -10.87 29.55 -16.15
N LEU A 269 -10.53 28.35 -15.69
CA LEU A 269 -9.82 27.29 -16.44
C LEU A 269 -10.65 26.00 -16.58
N ALA A 270 -11.68 25.83 -15.73
CA ALA A 270 -12.62 24.70 -15.67
C ALA A 270 -13.00 24.18 -17.06
N ASN A 271 -13.51 25.03 -17.95
CA ASN A 271 -13.99 24.58 -19.25
C ASN A 271 -12.92 23.96 -20.19
N SER A 272 -11.62 24.16 -19.95
CA SER A 272 -10.55 23.61 -20.81
C SER A 272 -9.87 22.37 -20.20
N LEU A 273 -9.74 22.31 -18.88
CA LEU A 273 -9.19 21.14 -18.17
C LEU A 273 -10.29 20.08 -18.03
N ASP A 274 -11.46 20.45 -17.48
CA ASP A 274 -12.60 19.53 -17.32
C ASP A 274 -13.01 18.92 -18.66
N ALA A 275 -13.10 19.74 -19.72
CA ALA A 275 -13.41 19.22 -21.06
C ALA A 275 -12.35 18.26 -21.63
N LYS A 276 -11.08 18.33 -21.18
CA LYS A 276 -10.03 17.38 -21.59
C LYS A 276 -10.10 16.09 -20.77
N LEU A 277 -10.42 16.19 -19.47
CA LEU A 277 -10.67 15.04 -18.61
C LEU A 277 -11.94 14.29 -19.02
N ASP A 278 -13.06 14.98 -19.21
CA ASP A 278 -14.31 14.41 -19.72
C ASP A 278 -14.08 13.70 -21.06
N ALA A 279 -13.26 14.29 -21.92
CA ALA A 279 -12.94 13.71 -23.21
C ALA A 279 -12.01 12.49 -23.10
N ALA A 280 -11.10 12.46 -22.12
CA ALA A 280 -10.27 11.29 -21.84
C ALA A 280 -11.13 10.14 -21.28
N ILE A 281 -12.04 10.43 -20.34
CA ILE A 281 -13.01 9.46 -19.80
C ILE A 281 -13.87 8.89 -20.93
N THR A 282 -14.46 9.77 -21.75
CA THR A 282 -15.29 9.34 -22.89
C THR A 282 -14.50 8.48 -23.88
N ALA A 283 -13.19 8.73 -24.05
CA ALA A 283 -12.37 7.93 -24.93
C ALA A 283 -12.12 6.52 -24.38
N LEU A 284 -11.98 6.37 -23.05
CA LEU A 284 -11.84 5.07 -22.39
C LEU A 284 -13.14 4.25 -22.44
N ASP A 285 -14.28 4.91 -22.27
CA ASP A 285 -15.61 4.28 -22.32
C ASP A 285 -16.05 3.88 -23.75
N ASP A 286 -15.32 4.30 -24.78
CA ASP A 286 -15.64 3.97 -26.18
C ASP A 286 -15.21 2.54 -26.52
N VAL A 287 -16.09 1.77 -27.15
CA VAL A 287 -15.92 0.32 -27.43
C VAL A 287 -14.99 0.07 -28.64
N ASN A 288 -14.12 1.02 -28.95
CA ASN A 288 -13.23 0.98 -30.12
C ASN A 288 -11.84 0.46 -29.73
N SER A 289 -11.18 -0.25 -30.65
CA SER A 289 -9.87 -0.89 -30.43
C SER A 289 -8.68 0.07 -30.24
N ASP A 290 -8.89 1.39 -30.36
CA ASP A 290 -7.87 2.43 -30.23
C ASP A 290 -8.21 3.44 -29.09
N ASN A 291 -9.10 3.04 -28.17
CA ASN A 291 -9.56 3.85 -27.04
C ASN A 291 -8.39 4.37 -26.19
N ASP A 292 -7.41 3.51 -25.87
CA ASP A 292 -6.26 3.87 -25.03
C ASP A 292 -5.36 4.89 -25.72
N VAL A 293 -5.10 4.72 -27.02
CA VAL A 293 -4.34 5.70 -27.81
C VAL A 293 -5.05 7.05 -27.86
N SER A 294 -6.37 7.05 -28.00
CA SER A 294 -7.18 8.27 -27.99
C SER A 294 -7.17 8.96 -26.63
N ALA A 295 -7.29 8.19 -25.54
CA ALA A 295 -7.21 8.68 -24.17
C ALA A 295 -5.82 9.26 -23.86
N VAL A 296 -4.74 8.54 -24.18
CA VAL A 296 -3.35 8.98 -24.02
C VAL A 296 -3.09 10.32 -24.73
N ASN A 297 -3.54 10.46 -25.99
CA ASN A 297 -3.39 11.72 -26.73
C ASN A 297 -4.10 12.90 -26.04
N ARG A 298 -5.26 12.65 -25.42
CA ARG A 298 -6.01 13.68 -24.68
C ARG A 298 -5.32 14.04 -23.36
N LEU A 299 -4.71 13.07 -22.70
CA LEU A 299 -3.94 13.29 -21.47
C LEU A 299 -2.64 14.07 -21.75
N TYR A 300 -1.95 13.82 -22.86
CA TYR A 300 -0.85 14.69 -23.28
C TYR A 300 -1.29 16.12 -23.59
N ALA A 301 -2.49 16.29 -24.16
CA ALA A 301 -3.06 17.61 -24.36
C ALA A 301 -3.45 18.30 -23.03
N LEU A 302 -3.82 17.53 -22.00
CA LEU A 302 -4.07 18.02 -20.64
C LEU A 302 -2.77 18.52 -20.01
N ILE A 303 -1.70 17.71 -20.04
CA ILE A 303 -0.36 18.10 -19.55
C ILE A 303 0.11 19.38 -20.21
N SER A 304 -0.02 19.48 -21.54
CA SER A 304 0.36 20.68 -22.30
C SER A 304 -0.43 21.92 -21.85
N ALA A 305 -1.71 21.75 -21.48
CA ALA A 305 -2.54 22.83 -20.98
C ALA A 305 -2.16 23.25 -19.54
N ILE A 306 -1.81 22.29 -18.68
CA ILE A 306 -1.31 22.54 -17.33
C ILE A 306 -0.01 23.34 -17.40
N GLU A 307 0.96 22.88 -18.21
CA GLU A 307 2.24 23.56 -18.41
C GLU A 307 2.07 24.99 -18.93
N ALA A 308 1.11 25.23 -19.82
CA ALA A 308 0.82 26.57 -20.32
C ALA A 308 0.32 27.54 -19.22
N GLN A 309 -0.25 27.02 -18.13
CA GLN A 309 -0.78 27.79 -17.00
C GLN A 309 0.12 27.80 -15.77
N ARG A 310 1.16 26.96 -15.76
CA ARG A 310 2.22 26.93 -14.73
C ARG A 310 2.80 28.32 -14.51
N GLY A 311 2.96 28.70 -13.24
CA GLY A 311 3.45 30.00 -12.81
C GLY A 311 2.50 31.19 -13.11
N LYS A 312 1.32 30.94 -13.70
CA LYS A 312 0.30 31.95 -14.00
C LYS A 312 -0.93 31.75 -13.13
N LYS A 313 -1.74 30.75 -13.50
CA LYS A 313 -2.99 30.41 -12.82
C LYS A 313 -2.88 29.14 -11.99
N ILE A 314 -1.86 28.32 -12.26
CA ILE A 314 -1.51 27.11 -11.52
C ILE A 314 -0.12 27.38 -10.94
N THR A 315 0.09 27.12 -9.65
CA THR A 315 1.42 27.27 -9.04
C THR A 315 2.37 26.22 -9.61
N ASP A 316 3.68 26.41 -9.46
CA ASP A 316 4.64 25.41 -9.96
C ASP A 316 4.42 24.05 -9.29
N THR A 317 4.18 24.04 -7.97
CA THR A 317 3.88 22.83 -7.19
C THR A 317 2.59 22.15 -7.63
N ASP A 318 1.51 22.92 -7.87
CA ASP A 318 0.23 22.37 -8.32
C ASP A 318 0.33 21.81 -9.74
N ALA A 319 1.15 22.42 -10.60
CA ALA A 319 1.38 21.94 -11.96
C ALA A 319 2.16 20.63 -11.95
N ASP A 320 3.21 20.52 -11.12
CA ASP A 320 3.97 19.28 -10.95
C ASP A 320 3.07 18.14 -10.47
N LEU A 321 2.23 18.42 -9.47
CA LEU A 321 1.23 17.49 -8.94
C LEU A 321 0.30 16.93 -10.02
N LEU A 322 -0.34 17.82 -10.77
CA LEU A 322 -1.31 17.43 -11.80
C LEU A 322 -0.66 16.67 -12.96
N ILE A 323 0.57 17.05 -13.34
CA ILE A 323 1.29 16.39 -14.42
C ILE A 323 1.73 15.00 -13.99
N ALA A 324 2.22 14.84 -12.76
CA ALA A 324 2.60 13.53 -12.23
C ALA A 324 1.39 12.58 -12.17
N ALA A 325 0.24 13.05 -11.64
CA ALA A 325 -0.99 12.27 -11.62
C ALA A 325 -1.47 11.90 -13.04
N THR A 326 -1.42 12.86 -13.98
CA THR A 326 -1.81 12.60 -15.38
C THR A 326 -0.87 11.59 -16.07
N ASN A 327 0.43 11.67 -15.83
CA ASN A 327 1.42 10.74 -16.38
C ASN A 327 1.20 9.31 -15.86
N ALA A 328 0.82 9.14 -14.59
CA ALA A 328 0.50 7.83 -14.04
C ALA A 328 -0.64 7.13 -14.81
N VAL A 329 -1.69 7.88 -15.18
CA VAL A 329 -2.78 7.36 -16.03
C VAL A 329 -2.25 6.96 -17.42
N ILE A 330 -1.40 7.79 -18.02
CA ILE A 330 -0.81 7.49 -19.34
C ILE A 330 0.03 6.22 -19.29
N GLU A 331 0.86 6.05 -18.28
CA GLU A 331 1.71 4.87 -18.11
C GLU A 331 0.87 3.61 -17.95
N LYS A 332 -0.20 3.67 -17.15
CA LYS A 332 -1.17 2.57 -17.00
C LYS A 332 -1.76 2.17 -18.36
N LEU A 333 -2.25 3.13 -19.14
CA LEU A 333 -2.83 2.90 -20.47
C LEU A 333 -1.83 2.35 -21.50
N LEU A 334 -0.54 2.60 -21.33
CA LEU A 334 0.51 2.07 -22.23
C LEU A 334 1.02 0.69 -21.80
N SER A 335 0.65 0.24 -20.60
CA SER A 335 1.05 -1.05 -20.02
C SER A 335 0.03 -2.17 -20.21
N GLU A 336 -1.20 -1.82 -20.59
CA GLU A 336 -2.29 -2.75 -20.96
C GLU A 336 -2.16 -3.22 -22.43
#